data_AF-A0A2N1SNZ7-F1
#
_entry.id   AF-A0A2N1SNZ7-F1
#
_cell.length_a   1.000
_cell.length_b   1.000
_cell.length_c   1.000
_cell.angle_alpha   90.00
_cell.angle_beta   90.00
_cell.angle_gamma   90.00
#
_symmetry.space_group_name_H-M   'P 1'
#
loop_
_entity.id
_entity.type
_entity.pdbx_description
1 polymer ?
#
loop_
_entity_poly.entity_id
_entity_poly.type
_entity_poly.pdbx_seq_one_letter_code
_entity_poly.pdbx_strand_id
1 'polypeptide(L)'
;METILLKRYLKSLGHVIHSLNTACVSLSTLETIKSPKLPEDMNISWHTDDISASTRQARIFLIKSSMVFLAESLNTYVEDFLKILNINCKESKAERLDQAFTLGCSYIDQHKYLLVKLLLLWRNKIVHGSNVQLYKAEKEQLKVDREIILAEYCNLDIEILLSDYEQNRPTLKEASSFSVVSIQVIRCLDSYLISRSESEDIQTKFVSILGLDDILTQINKNPDPIKRNKKLNQFYLSYGLKK
;
A
#
# COMPACT_ATOMS: atom_id res chain seq x y z
N MET A 1 -3.86 3.34 18.46
CA MET A 1 -4.00 4.72 17.92
C MET A 1 -3.54 4.66 16.48
N GLU A 2 -4.21 5.36 15.55
CA GLU A 2 -3.86 5.35 14.13
C GLU A 2 -3.81 6.79 13.63
N THR A 3 -2.74 7.15 12.90
CA THR A 3 -2.67 8.48 12.30
C THR A 3 -3.67 8.63 11.14
N ILE A 4 -3.98 9.86 10.76
CA ILE A 4 -4.79 10.12 9.56
C ILE A 4 -4.13 9.59 8.28
N LEU A 5 -2.81 9.49 8.23
CA LEU A 5 -2.10 8.92 7.08
C LEU A 5 -2.42 7.44 6.92
N LEU A 6 -2.37 6.68 8.02
CA LEU A 6 -2.72 5.26 8.01
C LEU A 6 -4.19 5.08 7.62
N LYS A 7 -5.10 5.89 8.17
CA LYS A 7 -6.52 5.85 7.81
C LYS A 7 -6.76 6.11 6.32
N ARG A 8 -6.07 7.10 5.73
CA ARG A 8 -6.15 7.39 4.28
C ARG A 8 -5.64 6.21 3.45
N TYR A 9 -4.50 5.63 3.84
CA TYR A 9 -3.92 4.46 3.18
C TYR A 9 -4.88 3.26 3.22
N LEU A 10 -5.40 2.90 4.40
CA LEU A 10 -6.32 1.78 4.59
C LEU A 10 -7.61 1.96 3.78
N LYS A 11 -8.17 3.18 3.75
CA LYS A 11 -9.37 3.48 2.96
C LYS A 11 -9.10 3.30 1.47
N SER A 12 -8.00 3.86 0.96
CA SER A 12 -7.61 3.71 -0.45
C SER A 12 -7.45 2.25 -0.83
N LEU A 13 -6.72 1.48 -0.02
CA LEU A 13 -6.46 0.07 -0.30
C LEU A 13 -7.73 -0.79 -0.19
N GLY A 14 -8.60 -0.51 0.78
CA GLY A 14 -9.88 -1.19 0.93
C GLY A 14 -10.75 -1.06 -0.32
N HIS A 15 -10.79 0.11 -0.95
CA HIS A 15 -11.48 0.30 -2.23
C HIS A 15 -10.86 -0.52 -3.35
N VAL A 16 -9.53 -0.51 -3.49
CA VAL A 16 -8.82 -1.28 -4.54
C VAL A 16 -9.08 -2.78 -4.43
N ILE A 17 -8.97 -3.35 -3.22
CA ILE A 17 -9.20 -4.77 -2.98
C ILE A 17 -10.67 -5.13 -3.22
N HIS A 18 -11.59 -4.30 -2.73
CA HIS A 18 -13.02 -4.55 -2.95
C HIS A 18 -13.36 -4.53 -4.44
N SER A 19 -12.86 -3.55 -5.20
CA SER A 19 -13.05 -3.49 -6.65
C SER A 19 -12.44 -4.69 -7.38
N LEU A 20 -11.22 -5.12 -7.00
CA LEU A 20 -10.59 -6.32 -7.55
C LEU A 20 -11.45 -7.57 -7.30
N ASN A 21 -11.87 -7.77 -6.05
CA ASN A 21 -12.65 -8.93 -5.66
C ASN A 21 -14.00 -8.96 -6.36
N THR A 22 -14.73 -7.84 -6.37
CA THR A 22 -16.00 -7.70 -7.07
C THR A 22 -15.85 -8.02 -8.55
N ALA A 23 -14.85 -7.44 -9.22
CA ALA A 23 -14.61 -7.72 -10.64
C ALA A 23 -14.20 -9.18 -10.89
N CYS A 24 -13.35 -9.77 -10.06
CA CYS A 24 -12.96 -11.19 -10.17
C CYS A 24 -14.16 -12.13 -9.99
N VAL A 25 -15.06 -11.84 -9.04
CA VAL A 25 -16.31 -12.59 -8.86
C VAL A 25 -17.19 -12.45 -10.09
N SER A 26 -17.43 -11.22 -10.58
CA SER A 26 -18.22 -10.97 -11.78
C SER A 26 -17.68 -11.68 -13.02
N LEU A 27 -16.36 -11.67 -13.23
CA LEU A 27 -15.72 -12.39 -14.34
C LEU A 27 -15.88 -13.90 -14.22
N SER A 28 -15.81 -14.44 -13.00
CA SER A 28 -16.02 -15.88 -12.76
C SER A 28 -17.47 -16.28 -13.00
N THR A 29 -18.43 -15.41 -12.66
CA THR A 29 -19.84 -15.60 -13.01
C THR A 29 -20.06 -15.52 -14.52
N LEU A 30 -19.41 -14.58 -15.22
CA LEU A 30 -19.54 -14.41 -16.67
C LEU A 30 -19.14 -15.66 -17.45
N GLU A 31 -18.11 -16.38 -16.99
CA GLU A 31 -17.68 -17.66 -17.57
C GLU A 31 -18.77 -18.75 -17.55
N THR A 32 -19.76 -18.64 -16.66
CA THR A 32 -20.86 -19.61 -16.53
C THR A 32 -22.08 -19.28 -17.40
N ILE A 33 -22.15 -18.07 -17.95
CA ILE A 33 -23.31 -17.59 -18.70
C ILE A 33 -23.22 -18.08 -20.15
N LYS A 34 -24.25 -18.80 -20.61
CA LYS A 34 -24.37 -19.20 -22.01
C LYS A 34 -24.76 -17.98 -22.85
N SER A 35 -23.88 -17.57 -23.76
CA SER A 35 -24.09 -16.46 -24.70
C SER A 35 -24.43 -15.11 -24.01
N PRO A 36 -23.48 -14.53 -23.25
CA PRO A 36 -23.68 -13.25 -22.59
C PRO A 36 -23.93 -12.14 -23.62
N LYS A 37 -24.86 -11.24 -23.29
CA LYS A 37 -25.20 -10.09 -24.12
C LYS A 37 -24.72 -8.81 -23.46
N LEU A 38 -24.26 -7.87 -24.28
CA LEU A 38 -24.01 -6.51 -23.83
C LEU A 38 -25.33 -5.86 -23.38
N PRO A 39 -25.40 -5.25 -22.19
CA PRO A 39 -26.58 -4.49 -21.77
C PRO A 39 -26.93 -3.36 -22.75
N GLU A 40 -28.21 -3.10 -22.97
CA GLU A 40 -28.69 -2.13 -23.97
C GLU A 40 -28.24 -0.68 -23.69
N ASP A 41 -27.97 -0.36 -22.42
CA ASP A 41 -27.51 0.94 -21.96
C ASP A 41 -25.98 1.12 -22.03
N MET A 42 -25.22 0.07 -22.36
CA MET A 42 -23.77 0.14 -22.52
C MET A 42 -23.37 0.52 -23.94
N ASN A 43 -22.98 1.78 -24.15
CA ASN A 43 -22.45 2.25 -25.43
C ASN A 43 -20.95 1.95 -25.59
N ILE A 44 -20.59 0.66 -25.65
CA ILE A 44 -19.22 0.19 -25.88
C ILE A 44 -19.18 -0.94 -26.91
N SER A 45 -18.05 -1.10 -27.58
CA SER A 45 -17.81 -2.28 -28.43
C SER A 45 -17.31 -3.43 -27.57
N TRP A 46 -18.13 -4.47 -27.39
CA TRP A 46 -17.72 -5.71 -26.75
C TRP A 46 -18.33 -6.90 -27.49
N HIS A 47 -17.46 -7.67 -28.13
CA HIS A 47 -17.79 -8.92 -28.79
C HIS A 47 -16.66 -9.90 -28.48
N THR A 48 -17.00 -11.16 -28.23
CA THR A 48 -16.01 -12.20 -27.94
C THR A 48 -16.46 -13.55 -28.45
N ASP A 49 -15.56 -14.21 -29.16
CA ASP A 49 -15.73 -15.61 -29.59
C ASP A 49 -15.28 -16.59 -28.49
N ASP A 50 -14.50 -16.11 -27.52
CA ASP A 50 -13.99 -16.89 -26.38
C ASP A 50 -14.10 -16.08 -25.09
N ILE A 51 -15.22 -16.31 -24.39
CA ILE A 51 -15.52 -15.69 -23.10
C ILE A 51 -14.43 -16.05 -22.09
N SER A 52 -13.93 -17.28 -22.10
CA SER A 52 -12.94 -17.76 -21.12
C SER A 52 -11.60 -17.07 -21.31
N ALA A 53 -11.15 -16.89 -22.56
CA ALA A 53 -9.95 -16.12 -22.85
C ALA A 53 -10.11 -14.64 -22.45
N SER A 54 -11.28 -14.07 -22.73
CA SER A 54 -11.58 -12.66 -22.43
C SER A 54 -11.62 -12.39 -20.93
N THR A 55 -12.28 -13.25 -20.16
CA THR A 55 -12.36 -13.14 -18.69
C THR A 55 -11.00 -13.35 -18.05
N ARG A 56 -10.20 -14.31 -18.54
CA ARG A 56 -8.84 -14.53 -18.08
C ARG A 56 -7.96 -13.31 -18.32
N GLN A 57 -8.02 -12.71 -19.51
CA GLN A 57 -7.23 -11.52 -19.84
C GLN A 57 -7.66 -10.31 -19.00
N ALA A 58 -8.97 -10.11 -18.82
CA ALA A 58 -9.51 -9.08 -17.95
C ALA A 58 -9.06 -9.27 -16.48
N ARG A 59 -9.08 -10.51 -15.98
CA ARG A 59 -8.62 -10.86 -14.63
C ARG A 59 -7.13 -10.52 -14.44
N ILE A 60 -6.28 -10.87 -15.41
CA ILE A 60 -4.85 -10.53 -15.38
C ILE A 60 -4.64 -9.01 -15.36
N PHE A 61 -5.38 -8.27 -16.19
CA PHE A 61 -5.30 -6.81 -16.22
C PHE A 61 -5.70 -6.19 -14.87
N LEU A 62 -6.79 -6.68 -14.26
CA LEU A 62 -7.26 -6.20 -12.96
C LEU A 62 -6.23 -6.48 -11.86
N ILE A 63 -5.69 -7.70 -11.79
CA ILE A 63 -4.65 -8.05 -10.82
C ILE A 63 -3.44 -7.13 -10.95
N LYS A 64 -2.92 -6.94 -12.18
CA LYS A 64 -1.80 -6.04 -12.45
C LYS A 64 -2.11 -4.61 -12.02
N SER A 65 -3.29 -4.10 -12.39
CA SER A 65 -3.71 -2.75 -12.05
C SER A 65 -3.80 -2.56 -10.54
N SER A 66 -4.40 -3.51 -9.82
CA SER A 66 -4.50 -3.48 -8.36
C SER A 66 -3.14 -3.49 -7.67
N MET A 67 -2.19 -4.29 -8.16
CA MET A 67 -0.81 -4.28 -7.63
C MET A 67 -0.11 -2.94 -7.86
N VAL A 68 -0.31 -2.32 -9.03
CA VAL A 68 0.23 -0.98 -9.31
C VAL A 68 -0.38 0.04 -8.35
N PHE A 69 -1.71 0.07 -8.22
CA PHE A 69 -2.38 0.98 -7.27
C PHE A 69 -1.92 0.78 -5.83
N LEU A 70 -1.78 -0.48 -5.40
CA LEU A 70 -1.27 -0.80 -4.07
C LEU A 70 0.15 -0.25 -3.85
N ALA A 71 1.05 -0.45 -4.82
CA ALA A 71 2.41 0.07 -4.77
C ALA A 71 2.46 1.61 -4.78
N GLU A 72 1.56 2.27 -5.52
CA GLU A 72 1.44 3.74 -5.50
C GLU A 72 0.96 4.24 -4.15
N SER A 73 -0.11 3.68 -3.60
CA SER A 73 -0.63 4.09 -2.29
C SER A 73 0.40 3.87 -1.18
N LEU A 74 1.16 2.79 -1.25
CA LEU A 74 2.28 2.52 -0.34
C LEU A 74 3.34 3.62 -0.46
N ASN A 75 3.78 3.93 -1.68
CA ASN A 75 4.80 4.93 -1.91
C ASN A 75 4.36 6.32 -1.45
N THR A 76 3.09 6.70 -1.65
CA THR A 76 2.54 7.96 -1.14
C THR A 76 2.64 8.03 0.39
N TYR A 77 2.27 6.97 1.11
CA TYR A 77 2.42 6.94 2.56
C TYR A 77 3.89 7.08 2.97
N VAL A 78 4.78 6.30 2.36
CA VAL A 78 6.22 6.32 2.66
C VAL A 78 6.82 7.71 2.41
N GLU A 79 6.41 8.37 1.33
CA GLU A 79 6.86 9.72 1.00
C GLU A 79 6.41 10.74 2.05
N ASP A 80 5.14 10.71 2.46
CA ASP A 80 4.62 11.59 3.52
C ASP A 80 5.32 11.30 4.86
N PHE A 81 5.51 10.02 5.20
CA PHE A 81 6.24 9.59 6.39
C PHE A 81 7.66 10.16 6.44
N LEU A 82 8.42 10.03 5.36
CA LEU A 82 9.80 10.54 5.29
C LEU A 82 9.84 12.06 5.36
N LYS A 83 8.92 12.76 4.67
CA LYS A 83 8.81 14.22 4.75
C LYS A 83 8.51 14.71 6.16
N ILE A 84 7.63 14.03 6.90
CA ILE A 84 7.35 14.36 8.31
C ILE A 84 8.60 14.22 9.17
N LEU A 85 9.43 13.21 8.89
CA LEU A 85 10.70 12.98 9.57
C LEU A 85 11.84 13.86 9.05
N ASN A 86 11.55 14.83 8.17
CA ASN A 86 12.53 15.74 7.55
C ASN A 86 13.57 15.04 6.67
N ILE A 87 13.21 13.91 6.08
CA ILE A 87 14.09 13.13 5.21
C ILE A 87 13.70 13.40 3.77
N ASN A 88 14.55 14.14 3.08
CA ASN A 88 14.36 14.46 1.66
C ASN A 88 14.90 13.32 0.79
N CYS A 89 13.99 12.56 0.17
CA CYS A 89 14.35 11.57 -0.84
C CYS A 89 14.17 12.14 -2.25
N LYS A 90 15.26 12.27 -3.00
CA LYS A 90 15.22 12.39 -4.48
C LYS A 90 15.33 11.04 -5.20
N GLU A 91 15.30 9.97 -4.43
CA GLU A 91 15.58 8.60 -4.85
C GLU A 91 14.32 7.87 -5.37
N SER A 92 14.55 6.70 -5.95
CA SER A 92 13.51 5.80 -6.45
C SER A 92 12.58 5.30 -5.33
N LYS A 93 11.44 4.71 -5.71
CA LYS A 93 10.44 4.21 -4.75
C LYS A 93 10.99 3.11 -3.84
N ALA A 94 11.84 2.24 -4.38
CA ALA A 94 12.48 1.17 -3.62
C ALA A 94 13.49 1.74 -2.62
N GLU A 95 14.31 2.71 -3.03
CA GLU A 95 15.26 3.37 -2.14
C GLU A 95 14.57 4.15 -1.01
N ARG A 96 13.44 4.81 -1.28
CA ARG A 96 12.61 5.42 -0.23
C ARG A 96 12.12 4.39 0.79
N LEU A 97 11.71 3.21 0.33
CA LEU A 97 11.33 2.12 1.21
C LEU A 97 12.53 1.66 2.05
N ASP A 98 13.72 1.54 1.46
CA ASP A 98 14.95 1.16 2.17
C ASP A 98 15.28 2.15 3.30
N GLN A 99 15.11 3.46 3.03
CA GLN A 99 15.27 4.49 4.07
C GLN A 99 14.21 4.39 5.17
N ALA A 100 12.94 4.23 4.80
CA ALA A 100 11.85 4.07 5.77
C ALA A 100 12.04 2.81 6.64
N PHE A 101 12.48 1.71 6.01
CA PHE A 101 12.82 0.47 6.71
C PHE A 101 13.98 0.67 7.67
N THR A 102 15.04 1.39 7.27
CA THR A 102 16.18 1.68 8.14
C THR A 102 15.75 2.42 9.42
N LEU A 103 14.78 3.34 9.32
CA LEU A 103 14.25 4.09 10.47
C LEU A 103 13.32 3.23 11.34
N GLY A 104 12.51 2.40 10.70
CA GLY A 104 11.51 1.53 11.34
C GLY A 104 11.99 0.10 11.58
N CYS A 105 13.29 -0.19 11.49
CA CYS A 105 13.82 -1.55 11.43
C CYS A 105 13.52 -2.38 12.69
N SER A 106 13.37 -1.71 13.83
CA SER A 106 12.94 -2.33 15.10
C SER A 106 11.47 -2.74 15.12
N TYR A 107 10.68 -2.27 14.16
CA TYR A 107 9.23 -2.52 14.06
C TYR A 107 8.86 -3.43 12.88
N ILE A 108 9.77 -3.63 11.91
CA ILE A 108 9.45 -4.32 10.66
C ILE A 108 10.32 -5.57 10.53
N ASP A 109 9.67 -6.73 10.50
CA ASP A 109 10.37 -7.98 10.21
C ASP A 109 10.96 -7.97 8.80
N GLN A 110 12.15 -8.54 8.65
CA GLN A 110 12.90 -8.50 7.41
C GLN A 110 12.12 -9.08 6.22
N HIS A 111 11.41 -10.21 6.40
CA HIS A 111 10.60 -10.80 5.34
C HIS A 111 9.47 -9.86 4.86
N LYS A 112 8.85 -9.09 5.76
CA LYS A 112 7.79 -8.12 5.40
C LYS A 112 8.34 -7.03 4.50
N TYR A 113 9.49 -6.49 4.86
CA TYR A 113 10.21 -5.52 4.05
C TYR A 113 10.55 -6.10 2.67
N LEU A 114 11.11 -7.31 2.61
CA LEU A 114 11.49 -7.95 1.34
C LEU A 114 10.28 -8.21 0.42
N LEU A 115 9.14 -8.63 0.98
CA LEU A 115 7.90 -8.80 0.22
C LEU A 115 7.38 -7.46 -0.32
N VAL A 116 7.43 -6.39 0.48
CA VAL A 116 7.02 -5.06 0.03
C VAL A 116 8.00 -4.49 -1.01
N LYS A 117 9.30 -4.75 -0.88
CA LYS A 117 10.30 -4.41 -1.88
C LYS A 117 10.02 -5.14 -3.20
N LEU A 118 9.70 -6.44 -3.13
CA LEU A 118 9.34 -7.23 -4.30
C LEU A 118 8.09 -6.67 -5.01
N LEU A 119 7.08 -6.22 -4.25
CA LEU A 119 5.91 -5.54 -4.81
C LEU A 119 6.31 -4.29 -5.62
N LEU A 120 7.20 -3.44 -5.10
CA LEU A 120 7.67 -2.24 -5.81
C LEU A 120 8.44 -2.60 -7.09
N LEU A 121 9.30 -3.62 -7.04
CA LEU A 121 10.01 -4.13 -8.22
C LEU A 121 9.04 -4.70 -9.25
N TRP A 122 8.02 -5.44 -8.81
CA TRP A 122 7.01 -6.01 -9.70
C TRP A 122 6.17 -4.92 -10.36
N ARG A 123 5.80 -3.88 -9.62
CA ARG A 123 5.15 -2.69 -10.20
C ARG A 123 6.01 -2.07 -11.30
N ASN A 124 7.33 -1.94 -11.10
CA ASN A 124 8.22 -1.43 -12.14
C ASN A 124 8.29 -2.36 -13.37
N LYS A 125 8.20 -3.67 -13.17
CA LYS A 125 8.10 -4.64 -14.26
C LYS A 125 6.78 -4.52 -15.03
N ILE A 126 5.66 -4.33 -14.33
CA ILE A 126 4.33 -4.15 -14.93
C ILE A 126 4.25 -2.85 -15.74
N VAL A 127 4.74 -1.74 -15.18
CA VAL A 127 4.56 -0.40 -15.77
C VAL A 127 5.66 -0.05 -16.77
N HIS A 128 6.91 -0.44 -16.50
CA HIS A 128 8.08 0.00 -17.26
C HIS A 128 8.84 -1.13 -17.96
N GLY A 129 8.38 -2.39 -17.84
CA GLY A 129 9.11 -3.54 -18.38
C GLY A 129 10.48 -3.76 -17.72
N SER A 130 10.68 -3.25 -16.50
CA SER A 130 11.93 -3.40 -15.76
C SER A 130 12.26 -4.86 -15.46
N ASN A 131 13.54 -5.20 -15.56
CA ASN A 131 14.09 -6.51 -15.20
C ASN A 131 14.89 -6.49 -13.89
N VAL A 132 14.79 -5.41 -13.10
CA VAL A 132 15.48 -5.29 -11.81
C VAL A 132 14.87 -6.26 -10.81
N GLN A 133 15.69 -7.17 -10.28
CA GLN A 133 15.29 -8.21 -9.34
C GLN A 133 15.83 -7.95 -7.94
N LEU A 134 15.31 -8.70 -6.96
CA LEU A 134 15.95 -8.85 -5.66
C LEU A 134 17.36 -9.43 -5.82
N TYR A 135 18.26 -9.03 -4.92
CA TYR A 135 19.59 -9.61 -4.83
C TYR A 135 19.51 -11.08 -4.41
N LYS A 136 20.56 -11.85 -4.74
CA LYS A 136 20.63 -13.27 -4.38
C LYS A 136 20.44 -13.49 -2.87
N ALA A 137 21.11 -12.70 -2.04
CA ALA A 137 20.97 -12.79 -0.59
C ALA A 137 19.54 -12.51 -0.08
N GLU A 138 18.82 -11.57 -0.71
CA GLU A 138 17.43 -11.27 -0.38
C GLU A 138 16.49 -12.42 -0.78
N LYS A 139 16.74 -13.05 -1.94
CA LYS A 139 15.99 -14.25 -2.37
C LYS A 139 16.23 -15.41 -1.39
N GLU A 140 17.47 -15.67 -0.99
CA GLU A 140 17.78 -16.71 -0.01
C GLU A 140 17.14 -16.42 1.36
N GLN A 141 17.12 -15.17 1.80
CA GLN A 141 16.43 -14.79 3.04
C GLN A 141 14.94 -15.09 2.99
N LEU A 142 14.25 -14.77 1.88
CA LEU A 142 12.84 -15.13 1.71
C LEU A 142 12.61 -16.65 1.76
N LYS A 143 13.56 -17.45 1.26
CA LYS A 143 13.49 -18.92 1.33
C LYS A 143 13.70 -19.44 2.74
N VAL A 144 14.57 -18.81 3.53
CA VAL A 144 14.72 -19.11 4.96
C VAL A 144 13.42 -18.84 5.71
N ASP A 145 12.76 -17.72 5.41
CA ASP A 145 11.51 -17.31 6.07
C ASP A 145 10.24 -17.98 5.49
N ARG A 146 10.39 -18.97 4.59
CA ARG A 146 9.27 -19.55 3.82
C ARG A 146 8.11 -20.04 4.69
N GLU A 147 8.40 -20.64 5.85
CA GLU A 147 7.38 -21.30 6.68
C GLU A 147 6.50 -20.25 7.38
N ILE A 148 7.13 -19.17 7.84
CA ILE A 148 6.44 -18.01 8.41
C ILE A 148 5.59 -17.36 7.31
N ILE A 149 6.16 -17.15 6.12
CA ILE A 149 5.45 -16.51 5.00
C ILE A 149 4.24 -17.34 4.55
N LEU A 150 4.41 -18.66 4.45
CA LEU A 150 3.33 -19.57 4.08
C LEU A 150 2.15 -19.48 5.08
N ALA A 151 2.46 -19.46 6.38
CA ALA A 151 1.48 -19.38 7.45
C ALA A 151 0.76 -18.02 7.52
N GLU A 152 1.49 -16.91 7.33
CA GLU A 152 0.94 -15.56 7.52
C GLU A 152 0.22 -15.00 6.28
N TYR A 153 0.59 -15.43 5.06
CA TYR A 153 0.16 -14.74 3.82
C TYR A 153 -0.59 -15.64 2.83
N CYS A 154 -1.70 -16.24 3.25
CA CYS A 154 -2.60 -17.00 2.36
C CYS A 154 -1.91 -18.17 1.61
N ASN A 155 -1.03 -18.91 2.28
CA ASN A 155 -0.23 -19.98 1.68
C ASN A 155 0.58 -19.47 0.47
N LEU A 156 1.26 -18.33 0.66
CA LEU A 156 2.17 -17.77 -0.33
C LEU A 156 3.46 -18.61 -0.35
N ASP A 157 3.63 -19.37 -1.43
CA ASP A 157 4.84 -20.14 -1.66
C ASP A 157 5.89 -19.24 -2.31
N ILE A 158 7.07 -19.17 -1.70
CA ILE A 158 8.15 -18.27 -2.14
C ILE A 158 8.76 -18.70 -3.47
N GLU A 159 8.86 -20.00 -3.76
CA GLU A 159 9.42 -20.46 -5.04
C GLU A 159 8.45 -20.12 -6.19
N ILE A 160 7.15 -20.33 -5.96
CA ILE A 160 6.11 -19.93 -6.92
C ILE A 160 6.12 -18.42 -7.11
N LEU A 161 6.12 -17.64 -6.02
CA LEU A 161 6.15 -16.18 -6.05
C LEU A 161 7.32 -15.63 -6.89
N LEU A 162 8.53 -16.15 -6.68
CA LEU A 162 9.72 -15.71 -7.41
C LEU A 162 9.63 -16.09 -8.89
N SER A 163 9.12 -17.29 -9.20
CA SER A 163 8.86 -17.74 -10.58
C SER A 163 7.82 -16.88 -11.29
N ASP A 164 6.69 -16.58 -10.63
CA ASP A 164 5.60 -15.76 -11.18
C ASP A 164 6.05 -14.31 -11.40
N TYR A 165 6.88 -13.78 -10.50
CA TYR A 165 7.57 -12.51 -10.69
C TYR A 165 8.49 -12.52 -11.93
N GLU A 166 9.31 -13.57 -12.09
CA GLU A 166 10.21 -13.73 -13.24
C GLU A 166 9.43 -13.77 -14.57
N GLN A 167 8.28 -14.44 -14.57
CA GLN A 167 7.40 -14.56 -15.74
C GLN A 167 6.42 -13.37 -15.91
N ASN A 168 6.38 -12.43 -14.96
CA ASN A 168 5.41 -11.33 -14.89
C ASN A 168 3.94 -11.80 -14.94
N ARG A 169 3.64 -12.85 -14.17
CA ARG A 169 2.34 -13.53 -14.09
C ARG A 169 1.73 -13.41 -12.69
N PRO A 170 1.40 -12.20 -12.23
CA PRO A 170 0.81 -12.05 -10.91
C PRO A 170 -0.57 -12.71 -10.86
N THR A 171 -0.89 -13.24 -9.70
CA THR A 171 -2.10 -13.95 -9.35
C THR A 171 -2.90 -13.19 -8.30
N LEU A 172 -4.17 -13.57 -8.12
CA LEU A 172 -5.01 -12.99 -7.09
C LEU A 172 -4.46 -13.25 -5.68
N LYS A 173 -3.79 -14.41 -5.48
CA LYS A 173 -3.14 -14.75 -4.22
C LYS A 173 -2.05 -13.72 -3.90
N GLU A 174 -1.15 -13.45 -4.83
CA GLU A 174 -0.05 -12.51 -4.62
C GLU A 174 -0.55 -11.09 -4.40
N ALA A 175 -1.53 -10.63 -5.18
CA ALA A 175 -2.14 -9.31 -4.95
C ALA A 175 -2.76 -9.19 -3.53
N SER A 176 -3.37 -10.27 -3.03
CA SER A 176 -3.95 -10.31 -1.69
C SER A 176 -2.87 -10.35 -0.61
N SER A 177 -1.87 -11.21 -0.76
CA SER A 177 -0.73 -11.32 0.16
C SER A 177 0.07 -10.01 0.23
N PHE A 178 0.31 -9.36 -0.91
CA PHE A 178 0.97 -8.06 -0.95
C PHE A 178 0.15 -6.97 -0.25
N SER A 179 -1.17 -7.02 -0.37
CA SER A 179 -2.06 -6.09 0.33
C SER A 179 -1.99 -6.28 1.85
N VAL A 180 -1.90 -7.51 2.32
CA VAL A 180 -1.78 -7.81 3.76
C VAL A 180 -0.44 -7.33 4.30
N VAL A 181 0.67 -7.71 3.66
CA VAL A 181 2.01 -7.34 4.13
C VAL A 181 2.25 -5.83 4.05
N SER A 182 1.70 -5.15 3.04
CA SER A 182 1.82 -3.69 2.94
C SER A 182 1.07 -2.99 4.07
N ILE A 183 -0.12 -3.46 4.45
CA ILE A 183 -0.85 -2.94 5.62
C ILE A 183 -0.03 -3.12 6.89
N GLN A 184 0.58 -4.29 7.08
CA GLN A 184 1.39 -4.55 8.26
C GLN A 184 2.61 -3.63 8.32
N VAL A 185 3.36 -3.48 7.22
CA VAL A 185 4.51 -2.57 7.15
C VAL A 185 4.09 -1.12 7.44
N ILE A 186 3.00 -0.64 6.83
CA ILE A 186 2.52 0.72 7.07
C ILE A 186 2.06 0.91 8.53
N ARG A 187 1.43 -0.09 9.16
CA ARG A 187 1.10 -0.03 10.59
C ARG A 187 2.33 0.06 11.49
N CYS A 188 3.42 -0.61 11.12
CA CYS A 188 4.69 -0.52 11.83
C CYS A 188 5.30 0.89 11.70
N LEU A 189 5.33 1.46 10.49
CA LEU A 189 5.77 2.83 10.26
C LEU A 189 4.88 3.85 10.98
N ASP A 190 3.56 3.63 11.01
CA ASP A 190 2.62 4.49 11.73
C ASP A 190 2.90 4.49 13.24
N SER A 191 3.16 3.31 13.79
CA SER A 191 3.51 3.15 15.20
C SER A 191 4.82 3.88 15.53
N TYR A 192 5.82 3.80 14.65
CA TYR A 192 7.06 4.58 14.78
C TYR A 192 6.76 6.08 14.75
N LEU A 193 5.94 6.55 13.80
CA LEU A 193 5.58 7.97 13.70
C LEU A 193 4.87 8.47 14.98
N ILE A 194 3.92 7.70 15.51
CA ILE A 194 3.22 8.00 16.76
C ILE A 194 4.19 8.04 17.95
N SER A 195 5.21 7.17 17.98
CA SER A 195 6.23 7.20 19.03
C SER A 195 7.05 8.49 19.04
N ARG A 196 7.13 9.19 17.90
CA ARG A 196 7.88 10.43 17.73
C ARG A 196 6.99 11.68 17.74
N SER A 197 5.67 11.54 17.81
CA SER A 197 4.74 12.65 17.62
C SER A 197 4.71 13.68 18.76
N GLU A 198 5.37 13.41 19.88
CA GLU A 198 5.54 14.40 20.97
C GLU A 198 6.53 15.52 20.58
N SER A 199 7.35 15.30 19.55
CA SER A 199 8.22 16.33 18.98
C SER A 199 7.41 17.42 18.26
N GLU A 200 7.60 18.68 18.68
CA GLU A 200 6.94 19.85 18.10
C GLU A 200 7.31 20.05 16.60
N ASP A 201 8.53 19.68 16.21
CA ASP A 201 8.97 19.71 14.80
C ASP A 201 8.17 18.71 13.95
N ILE A 202 7.96 17.50 14.46
CA ILE A 202 7.16 16.46 13.80
C ILE A 202 5.69 16.90 13.70
N GLN A 203 5.13 17.46 14.78
CA GLN A 203 3.77 17.98 14.76
C GLN A 203 3.59 19.09 13.73
N THR A 204 4.53 20.03 13.66
CA THR A 204 4.51 21.14 12.69
C THR A 204 4.56 20.63 11.25
N LYS A 205 5.48 19.71 10.94
CA LYS A 205 5.60 19.11 9.60
C LYS A 205 4.37 18.29 9.23
N PHE A 206 3.83 17.53 10.18
CA PHE A 206 2.61 16.75 9.98
C PHE A 206 1.42 17.65 9.63
N VAL A 207 1.25 18.78 10.33
CA VAL A 207 0.22 19.78 10.03
C VAL A 207 0.40 20.34 8.63
N SER A 208 1.63 20.74 8.27
CA SER A 208 1.94 21.33 6.97
C SER A 208 1.69 20.37 5.80
N ILE A 209 2.13 19.11 5.92
CA ILE A 209 1.95 18.08 4.88
C ILE A 209 0.46 17.76 4.66
N LEU A 210 -0.35 17.89 5.71
CA LEU A 210 -1.79 17.69 5.62
C LEU A 210 -2.57 18.95 5.21
N GLY A 211 -1.90 20.09 5.07
CA GLY A 211 -2.54 21.39 4.75
C GLY A 211 -3.46 21.87 5.86
N LEU A 212 -3.09 21.68 7.13
CA LEU A 212 -3.92 21.99 8.30
C LEU A 212 -3.50 23.29 9.01
N ASP A 213 -2.61 24.09 8.40
CA ASP A 213 -2.03 25.30 8.99
C ASP A 213 -3.08 26.34 9.39
N ASP A 214 -4.14 26.49 8.58
CA ASP A 214 -5.24 27.42 8.87
C ASP A 214 -6.00 27.02 10.13
N ILE A 215 -6.25 25.73 10.32
CA ILE A 215 -6.94 25.19 11.50
C ILE A 215 -6.09 25.43 12.74
N LEU A 216 -4.78 25.17 12.66
CA LEU A 216 -3.85 25.39 13.77
C LEU A 216 -3.76 26.88 14.13
N THR A 217 -3.71 27.75 13.12
CA THR A 217 -3.70 29.21 13.28
C THR A 217 -4.96 29.70 14.00
N GLN A 218 -6.13 29.17 13.64
CA GLN A 218 -7.39 29.50 14.31
C GLN A 218 -7.40 29.06 15.78
N ILE A 219 -6.86 27.87 16.10
CA ILE A 219 -6.76 27.40 17.48
C ILE A 219 -5.84 28.32 18.29
N ASN A 220 -4.72 28.75 17.72
CA ASN A 220 -3.72 29.59 18.38
C ASN A 220 -4.19 31.02 18.65
N LYS A 221 -5.15 31.54 17.88
CA LYS A 221 -5.79 32.85 18.11
C LYS A 221 -6.63 32.91 19.40
N ASN A 222 -6.89 31.79 20.07
CA ASN A 222 -7.66 31.79 21.32
C ASN A 222 -6.86 32.46 22.45
N PRO A 223 -7.37 33.54 23.08
CA PRO A 223 -6.64 34.29 24.11
C PRO A 223 -6.53 33.53 25.44
N ASP A 224 -7.42 32.56 25.70
CA ASP A 224 -7.41 31.74 26.92
C ASP A 224 -6.40 30.57 26.76
N PRO A 225 -5.28 30.56 27.50
CA PRO A 225 -4.23 29.54 27.36
C PRO A 225 -4.72 28.13 27.70
N ILE A 226 -5.64 28.00 28.67
CA ILE A 226 -6.17 26.71 29.11
C ILE A 226 -7.07 26.14 28.01
N LYS A 227 -7.99 26.95 27.48
CA LYS A 227 -8.85 26.53 26.36
C LYS A 227 -8.04 26.27 25.09
N ARG A 228 -7.01 27.07 24.81
CA ARG A 228 -6.11 26.87 23.67
C ARG A 228 -5.40 25.52 23.77
N ASN A 229 -4.77 25.22 24.91
CA ASN A 229 -4.08 23.94 25.11
C ASN A 229 -5.02 22.75 25.02
N LYS A 230 -6.23 22.84 25.60
CA LYS A 230 -7.25 21.78 25.45
C LYS A 230 -7.62 21.54 23.99
N LYS A 231 -7.86 22.59 23.20
CA LYS A 231 -8.18 22.49 21.77
C LYS A 231 -7.03 21.91 20.96
N LEU A 232 -5.79 22.32 21.22
CA LEU A 232 -4.61 21.75 20.56
C LEU A 232 -4.47 20.25 20.86
N ASN A 233 -4.64 19.84 22.12
CA ASN A 233 -4.56 18.41 22.48
C ASN A 233 -5.66 17.61 21.77
N GLN A 234 -6.90 18.13 21.72
CA GLN A 234 -7.99 17.50 20.98
C GLN A 234 -7.71 17.42 19.47
N PHE A 235 -7.14 18.47 18.89
CA PHE A 235 -6.72 18.50 17.49
C PHE A 235 -5.72 17.38 17.21
N TYR A 236 -4.57 17.33 17.87
CA TYR A 236 -3.54 16.30 17.62
C TYR A 236 -4.07 14.88 17.85
N LEU A 237 -4.85 14.66 18.92
CA LEU A 237 -5.48 13.37 19.18
C LEU A 237 -6.46 12.95 18.08
N SER A 238 -7.23 13.89 17.51
CA SER A 238 -8.15 13.59 16.40
C SER A 238 -7.44 13.10 15.13
N TYR A 239 -6.18 13.52 14.94
CA TYR A 239 -5.32 13.09 13.83
C TYR A 239 -4.38 11.93 14.19
N GLY A 240 -4.50 11.38 15.40
CA GLY A 240 -3.75 10.22 15.87
C GLY A 240 -2.34 10.52 16.36
N LEU A 241 -2.05 11.77 16.72
CA LEU A 241 -0.79 12.18 17.31
C LEU A 241 -0.91 12.36 18.83
N LYS A 242 0.17 12.06 19.56
CA LYS A 242 0.35 12.42 20.98
C LYS A 242 0.83 13.86 21.11
N LYS A 243 0.35 14.55 22.14
CA LYS A 243 0.80 15.87 22.56
C LYS A 243 1.03 15.88 24.06
#